data_AF-A0A2S6HG92-F1
#
_entry.id   AF-A0A2S6HG92-F1
#
_cell.length_a   1.000
_cell.length_b   1.000
_cell.length_c   1.000
_cell.angle_alpha   90.00
_cell.angle_beta   90.00
_cell.angle_gamma   90.00
#
_symmetry.space_group_name_H-M   'P 1'
#
loop_
_entity.id
_entity.type
_entity.pdbx_description
1 polymer ?
#
loop_
_entity_poly.entity_id
_entity_poly.type
_entity_poly.pdbx_seq_one_letter_code
_entity_poly.pdbx_strand_id
1 'polypeptide(L)' 'MKVLVDTCIWSHALRSKKPEFESQVKSLETLIADQRVLIIGAIRQEILSGYSDLNKFELLKTKLSSVG' A
#
# COMPACT_ATOMS: atom_id res chain seq x y z
N MET A 1 8.74 -11.97 12.06
CA MET A 1 7.41 -12.37 11.52
C MET A 1 7.05 -11.43 10.37
N LYS A 2 6.59 -11.97 9.23
CA LYS A 2 6.09 -11.17 8.11
C LYS A 2 4.57 -10.96 8.24
N VAL A 3 4.06 -9.83 7.76
CA VAL A 3 2.66 -9.40 7.90
C VAL A 3 2.07 -9.12 6.52
N LEU A 4 0.99 -9.81 6.16
CA LEU A 4 0.21 -9.49 4.97
C LEU A 4 -0.75 -8.34 5.31
N VAL A 5 -0.66 -7.24 4.55
CA VAL A 5 -1.45 -6.04 4.79
C VAL A 5 -2.55 -5.92 3.74
N ASP A 6 -3.79 -5.83 4.21
CA ASP A 6 -4.99 -5.74 3.38
C ASP A 6 -5.09 -4.42 2.57
N THR A 7 -5.83 -4.44 1.46
CA THR A 7 -5.95 -3.32 0.51
C THR A 7 -6.57 -2.07 1.14
N CYS A 8 -7.45 -2.23 2.13
CA CYS A 8 -8.08 -1.09 2.81
C CYS A 8 -7.04 -0.16 3.44
N ILE A 9 -6.03 -0.70 4.13
CA ILE A 9 -4.98 0.10 4.79
C ILE A 9 -4.10 0.79 3.75
N TRP A 10 -3.73 0.10 2.67
CA TRP A 10 -2.99 0.71 1.55
C TRP A 10 -3.76 1.85 0.90
N SER A 11 -5.07 1.66 0.69
CA SER A 11 -5.95 2.66 0.12
C SER A 11 -6.00 3.93 0.98
N HIS A 12 -6.03 3.77 2.30
CA HIS A 12 -5.94 4.89 3.23
C HIS A 12 -4.56 5.55 3.16
N ALA A 13 -3.47 4.80 3.31
CA ALA A 13 -2.12 5.33 3.27
C ALA A 13 -1.80 6.11 1.98
N LEU A 14 -2.30 5.63 0.82
CA LEU A 14 -1.93 6.18 -0.49
C LEU A 14 -2.93 7.19 -1.06
N ARG A 15 -4.21 7.17 -0.64
CA ARG A 15 -5.27 8.02 -1.23
C ARG A 15 -6.06 8.86 -0.22
N SER A 16 -6.07 8.52 1.07
CA SER A 16 -7.03 9.15 1.99
C SER A 16 -6.49 9.34 3.41
N LYS A 17 -6.37 10.59 3.85
CA LYS A 17 -6.02 10.95 5.23
C LYS A 17 -7.25 10.91 6.14
N LYS A 18 -7.84 9.73 6.34
CA LYS A 18 -8.90 9.56 7.35
C LYS A 18 -8.28 9.37 8.74
N PRO A 19 -8.68 10.17 9.75
CA PRO A 19 -8.15 10.04 11.11
C PRO A 19 -8.36 8.65 11.73
N GLU A 20 -9.46 7.98 11.37
CA GLU A 20 -9.82 6.64 11.88
C GLU A 20 -8.81 5.53 11.53
N PHE A 21 -7.98 5.75 10.50
CA PHE A 21 -6.96 4.80 10.05
C PHE A 21 -5.53 5.23 10.37
N GLU A 22 -5.32 6.36 11.06
CA GLU A 22 -3.99 6.93 11.27
C GLU A 22 -3.05 5.97 12.04
N SER A 23 -3.58 5.27 13.05
CA SER A 23 -2.80 4.31 13.85
C SER A 23 -2.32 3.10 13.02
N GLN A 24 -3.17 2.64 12.10
CA GLN A 24 -2.92 1.52 11.21
C GLN A 24 -1.93 1.92 10.12
N VAL A 25 -2.02 3.15 9.59
CA VAL A 25 -1.05 3.70 8.65
C VAL A 25 0.33 3.84 9.30
N LYS A 26 0.42 4.37 10.53
CA LYS A 26 1.69 4.41 11.30
C LYS A 26 2.28 3.02 11.54
N SER A 27 1.42 2.04 11.82
CA SER A 27 1.84 0.64 11.97
C SER A 27 2.37 0.08 10.64
N LEU A 28 1.71 0.38 9.52
CA LEU A 28 2.17 0.02 8.18
C LEU A 28 3.55 0.64 7.89
N GLU A 29 3.75 1.93 8.15
CA GLU A 29 5.04 2.62 7.97
C GLU A 29 6.16 1.93 8.76
N THR A 30 5.88 1.57 10.02
CA THR A 30 6.82 0.83 10.87
C THR A 30 7.15 -0.54 10.29
N LEU A 31 6.13 -1.28 9.83
CA LEU A 31 6.33 -2.60 9.21
C LEU A 31 7.13 -2.50 7.90
N ILE A 32 6.94 -1.44 7.11
CA ILE A 32 7.71 -1.18 5.88
C ILE A 32 9.17 -0.91 6.23
N ALA A 33 9.42 -0.04 7.21
CA ALA A 33 10.78 0.27 7.66
C ALA A 33 11.52 -0.98 8.16
N ASP A 34 10.81 -1.88 8.84
CA ASP A 34 11.34 -3.15 9.32
C ASP A 34 11.44 -4.24 8.23
N GLN A 35 11.02 -3.96 6.98
CA GLN A 35 10.96 -4.94 5.87
C GLN A 35 10.09 -6.17 6.19
N ARG A 36 9.01 -5.98 6.95
CA ARG A 36 8.10 -7.05 7.40
C ARG A 36 6.80 -7.14 6.61
N VAL A 37 6.54 -6.22 5.69
CA VAL A 37 5.30 -6.20 4.91
C VAL A 37 5.36 -7.19 3.75
N LEU A 38 4.26 -7.92 3.57
CA LEU A 38 3.98 -8.74 2.39
C LEU A 38 2.86 -8.10 1.58
N ILE A 39 3.03 -8.11 0.26
CA ILE A 39 1.99 -7.77 -0.72
C ILE A 39 1.87 -8.94 -1.68
N ILE A 40 0.67 -9.53 -1.76
CA ILE A 40 0.35 -10.55 -2.76
C ILE A 40 -0.19 -9.92 -4.04
N GLY A 41 -0.21 -10.69 -5.13
CA GLY A 41 -0.67 -10.22 -6.44
C GLY A 41 -2.07 -9.60 -6.44
N ALA A 42 -3.03 -10.20 -5.73
CA ALA A 42 -4.41 -9.70 -5.63
C ALA A 42 -4.49 -8.31 -4.96
N ILE A 43 -3.82 -8.14 -3.82
CA ILE A 43 -3.74 -6.86 -3.11
C ILE A 43 -3.05 -5.80 -3.97
N ARG A 44 -1.94 -6.16 -4.64
CA ARG A 44 -1.25 -5.27 -5.57
C ARG A 44 -2.18 -4.82 -6.71
N GLN A 45 -2.92 -5.75 -7.30
CA GLN A 45 -3.85 -5.45 -8.39
C GLN A 45 -4.96 -4.51 -7.94
N GLU A 46 -5.55 -4.76 -6.76
CA GLU A 46 -6.63 -3.93 -6.22
C GLU A 46 -6.15 -2.51 -5.90
N ILE A 47 -4.98 -2.37 -5.25
CA ILE A 47 -4.33 -1.07 -5.00
C ILE A 47 -4.16 -0.27 -6.29
N LEU A 48 -3.64 -0.92 -7.34
CA LEU A 48 -3.38 -0.30 -8.63
C LEU A 48 -4.68 0.09 -9.36
N SER A 49 -5.69 -0.78 -9.34
CA SER A 49 -7.00 -0.51 -9.96
C SER A 49 -7.74 0.67 -9.32
N GLY A 50 -7.36 1.09 -8.12
CA GLY A 50 -7.94 2.24 -7.42
C GLY A 50 -7.55 3.62 -7.98
N TYR A 51 -6.73 3.69 -9.04
CA TYR A 51 -6.29 4.95 -9.66
C TYR A 51 -6.81 5.07 -11.10
N SER A 52 -7.68 6.06 -11.35
CA SER A 52 -8.12 6.43 -12.70
C SER A 52 -7.13 7.35 -13.43
N ASP A 53 -6.30 8.08 -12.67
CA ASP A 53 -5.23 8.93 -13.20
C ASP A 53 -4.03 8.06 -13.60
N LEU A 54 -3.72 8.05 -14.91
CA LEU A 54 -2.66 7.21 -15.49
C LEU A 54 -1.27 7.55 -14.94
N ASN A 55 -0.99 8.83 -14.66
CA ASN A 55 0.32 9.25 -14.13
C ASN A 55 0.50 8.73 -12.69
N LYS A 56 -0.54 8.82 -11.86
CA LYS A 56 -0.52 8.27 -10.49
C LYS A 56 -0.43 6.74 -10.51
N PHE A 57 -1.15 6.10 -11.43
CA PHE A 57 -1.09 4.65 -11.63
C PHE A 57 0.34 4.20 -11.98
N GLU A 58 0.97 4.76 -13.02
CA GLU A 58 2.30 4.34 -13.46
C GLU A 58 3.38 4.64 -12.40
N LEU A 59 3.27 5.77 -11.68
CA LEU A 59 4.16 6.08 -10.57
C LEU A 59 4.07 5.01 -9.46
N LEU A 60 2.85 4.63 -9.08
CA LEU A 60 2.64 3.63 -8.04
C LEU A 60 3.06 2.24 -8.49
N LYS A 61 2.70 1.85 -9.72
CA LYS A 61 3.11 0.59 -10.35
C LYS A 61 4.63 0.47 -10.35
N THR A 62 5.35 1.52 -10.72
CA THR A 62 6.81 1.54 -10.70
C THR A 62 7.35 1.31 -9.28
N LYS A 63 6.82 2.03 -8.28
CA LYS A 63 7.23 1.87 -6.88
C LYS A 63 6.97 0.47 -6.33
N LEU A 64 5.86 -0.17 -6.71
CA LEU A 64 5.50 -1.53 -6.29
C LEU A 64 6.18 -2.63 -7.10
N SER A 65 6.78 -2.30 -8.25
CA SER A 65 7.53 -3.26 -9.09
C SER A 65 8.98 -3.40 -8.65
N SER A 66 9.52 -2.41 -7.93
CA SER A 66 10.91 -2.39 -7.46
C SER A 66 11.17 -3.22 -6.19
N VAL A 67 10.25 -4.08 -5.79
CA VAL A 67 10.48 -5.07 -4.73
C VAL A 67 10.77 -6.42 -5.41
N GLY A 68 12.05 -6.62 -5.74
CA GLY A 68 12.64 -7.92 -6.08
C GLY A 68 13.24 -8.54 -4.83
#